data_AF-A0A2J8XGJ2-F1
#
_entry.id   AF-A0A2J8XGJ2-F1
#
_cell.length_a   1.000
_cell.length_b   1.000
_cell.length_c   1.000
_cell.angle_alpha   90.00
_cell.angle_beta   90.00
_cell.angle_gamma   90.00
#
_symmetry.space_group_name_H-M   'P 1'
#
loop_
_entity.id
_entity.type
_entity.pdbx_description
1 polymer ?
#
loop_
_entity_poly.entity_id
_entity_poly.type
_entity_poly.pdbx_seq_one_letter_code
_entity_poly.pdbx_strand_id
1 'polypeptide(L)'
;MSPTPPLFSLPEARTRFTKSTREALNNKNIKPLLSTFSQVPGSENEKKCTLDQAFRGVLEEEIINHSSCENVLAIISLAIGGVTEA
;
A
#
# COMPACT_ATOMS: atom_id res chain seq x y z
N MET A 1 24.59 -23.60 19.19
CA MET A 1 23.38 -23.61 18.34
C MET A 1 23.54 -22.50 17.32
N SER A 2 23.67 -22.84 16.04
CA SER A 2 23.70 -21.84 14.97
C SER A 2 22.30 -21.24 14.82
N PRO A 3 22.14 -19.90 14.70
CA PRO A 3 20.82 -19.31 14.54
C PRO A 3 20.20 -19.81 13.24
N THR A 4 18.98 -20.32 13.33
CA THR A 4 18.19 -20.72 12.17
C THR A 4 17.95 -19.48 11.31
N PRO A 5 18.17 -19.54 9.99
CA PRO A 5 17.89 -18.40 9.12
C PRO A 5 16.43 -17.96 9.30
N PRO A 6 16.16 -16.65 9.41
CA PRO A 6 14.80 -16.16 9.54
C PRO A 6 13.98 -16.61 8.31
N LEU A 7 12.86 -17.27 8.57
CA LEU A 7 11.94 -17.73 7.53
C LEU A 7 11.15 -16.54 6.98
N PHE A 8 10.70 -16.66 5.72
CA PHE A 8 9.82 -15.65 5.14
C PHE A 8 8.49 -15.60 5.88
N SER A 9 8.12 -14.42 6.37
CA SER A 9 6.83 -14.15 6.99
C SER A 9 6.06 -13.19 6.10
N LEU A 10 5.02 -13.69 5.43
CA LEU A 10 4.23 -12.89 4.49
C LEU A 10 3.58 -11.66 5.17
N PRO A 11 2.94 -11.77 6.36
CA PRO A 11 2.35 -10.59 7.01
C PRO A 11 3.38 -9.53 7.38
N GLU A 12 4.56 -9.95 7.83
CA GLU A 12 5.64 -9.05 8.23
C GLU A 12 6.29 -8.39 7.00
N ALA A 13 6.59 -9.17 5.97
CA ALA A 13 7.13 -8.70 4.71
C ALA A 13 6.18 -7.70 4.04
N ARG A 14 4.88 -8.01 3.99
CA ARG A 14 3.86 -7.09 3.47
C ARG A 14 3.86 -5.77 4.23
N THR A 15 3.83 -5.82 5.56
CA THR A 15 3.83 -4.62 6.40
C THR A 15 5.08 -3.75 6.16
N ARG A 16 6.26 -4.38 6.11
CA ARG A 16 7.53 -3.68 5.84
C ARG A 16 7.55 -3.08 4.43
N PHE A 17 7.14 -3.85 3.42
CA PHE A 17 7.09 -3.36 2.05
C PHE A 17 6.10 -2.21 1.90
N THR A 18 4.87 -2.30 2.40
CA THR A 18 3.89 -1.21 2.38
C THR A 18 4.46 0.06 3.02
N LYS A 19 5.10 -0.06 4.20
CA LYS A 19 5.74 1.09 4.87
C LYS A 19 6.82 1.71 4.00
N SER A 20 7.74 0.89 3.47
CA SER A 20 8.84 1.37 2.63
C SER A 20 8.37 1.95 1.29
N THR A 21 7.27 1.43 0.74
CA THR A 21 6.62 1.94 -0.47
C THR A 21 6.03 3.32 -0.24
N ARG A 22 5.31 3.54 0.87
CA ARG A 22 4.81 4.89 1.22
C ARG A 22 5.95 5.87 1.47
N GLU A 23 7.00 5.44 2.18
CA GLU A 23 8.18 6.29 2.41
C GLU A 23 8.89 6.64 1.10
N ALA A 24 9.05 5.68 0.19
CA ALA A 24 9.65 5.90 -1.12
C ALA A 24 8.79 6.84 -2.00
N LEU A 25 7.46 6.72 -1.93
CA LEU A 25 6.52 7.61 -2.60
C LEU A 25 6.65 9.05 -2.10
N ASN A 26 6.58 9.25 -0.77
CA ASN A 26 6.67 10.56 -0.13
C ASN A 26 8.00 11.25 -0.41
N ASN A 27 9.10 10.49 -0.36
CA ASN A 27 10.45 11.00 -0.59
C ASN A 27 10.85 11.02 -2.08
N LYS A 28 9.98 10.52 -2.98
CA LYS A 28 10.28 10.29 -4.41
C LYS A 28 11.62 9.59 -4.64
N ASN A 29 11.92 8.60 -3.80
CA ASN A 29 13.22 7.95 -3.73
C ASN A 29 13.09 6.46 -3.42
N ILE A 30 13.66 5.62 -4.29
CA ILE A 30 13.54 4.15 -4.19
C ILE A 30 14.46 3.51 -3.14
N LYS A 31 15.45 4.23 -2.60
CA LYS A 31 16.46 3.69 -1.68
C LYS A 31 15.87 2.99 -0.44
N PRO A 32 14.85 3.52 0.26
CA PRO A 32 14.23 2.84 1.42
C PRO A 32 13.66 1.46 1.06
N LEU A 33 13.13 1.34 -0.16
CA LEU A 33 12.48 0.16 -0.68
C LEU A 33 13.50 -0.93 -1.06
N LEU A 34 14.61 -0.53 -1.70
CA LEU A 34 15.76 -1.42 -1.95
C LEU A 34 16.40 -1.91 -0.65
N SER A 35 16.56 -1.03 0.35
CA SER A 35 17.06 -1.40 1.67
C SER A 35 16.12 -2.38 2.38
N THR A 36 14.82 -2.20 2.25
CA THR A 36 13.84 -3.12 2.85
C THR A 36 13.87 -4.47 2.13
N PHE A 37 13.98 -4.48 0.80
CA PHE A 37 14.04 -5.70 -0.01
C PHE A 37 15.27 -6.57 0.32
N SER A 38 16.42 -5.97 0.63
CA SER A 38 17.62 -6.71 1.03
C SER A 38 17.55 -7.27 2.45
N GLN A 39 16.79 -6.62 3.35
CA GLN A 39 16.64 -7.02 4.76
C GLN A 39 15.53 -8.03 5.01
N VAL A 40 14.51 -8.08 4.15
CA VAL A 40 13.42 -9.06 4.27
C VAL A 40 13.98 -10.44 3.90
N PRO A 41 13.77 -11.47 4.74
CA PRO A 41 14.16 -12.85 4.44
C PRO A 41 13.35 -13.42 3.26
N GLY A 42 13.63 -14.66 2.84
CA GLY A 42 12.89 -15.34 1.78
C GLY A 42 13.49 -15.22 0.38
N SER A 43 12.92 -15.97 -0.56
CA SER A 43 13.36 -16.01 -1.96
C SER A 43 13.08 -14.69 -2.67
N GLU A 44 13.81 -14.46 -3.77
CA GLU A 44 13.59 -13.27 -4.58
C GLU A 44 12.16 -13.20 -5.13
N ASN A 45 11.58 -14.34 -5.50
CA ASN A 45 10.22 -14.43 -6.03
C ASN A 45 9.16 -14.07 -4.97
N GLU A 46 9.29 -14.58 -3.74
CA GLU A 46 8.37 -14.24 -2.64
C GLU A 46 8.42 -12.74 -2.33
N LYS A 47 9.63 -12.19 -2.28
CA LYS A 47 9.84 -10.76 -2.01
C LYS A 47 9.28 -9.90 -3.13
N LYS A 48 9.55 -10.22 -4.39
CA LYS A 48 9.01 -9.48 -5.56
C LYS A 48 7.49 -9.55 -5.61
N CYS A 49 6.89 -10.72 -5.39
CA CYS A 49 5.44 -10.89 -5.38
C CYS A 49 4.79 -10.06 -4.26
N THR A 50 5.36 -10.11 -3.05
CA THR A 50 4.83 -9.36 -1.90
C THR A 50 5.01 -7.86 -2.08
N LEU A 51 6.12 -7.43 -2.66
CA LEU A 51 6.36 -6.03 -2.99
C LEU A 51 5.39 -5.51 -4.06
N ASP A 52 5.11 -6.29 -5.11
CA ASP A 52 4.10 -5.95 -6.13
C ASP A 52 2.71 -5.74 -5.49
N GLN A 53 2.31 -6.65 -4.61
CA GLN A 53 1.05 -6.49 -3.85
C GLN A 53 1.05 -5.23 -2.98
N ALA A 54 2.17 -4.90 -2.35
CA ALA A 54 2.29 -3.68 -1.55
C ALA A 54 2.18 -2.41 -2.42
N PHE A 55 2.76 -2.39 -3.62
CA PHE A 55 2.59 -1.30 -4.58
C PHE A 55 1.14 -1.16 -5.03
N ARG A 56 0.46 -2.26 -5.37
CA ARG A 56 -0.96 -2.25 -5.75
C ARG A 56 -1.83 -1.68 -4.65
N GLY A 57 -1.62 -2.10 -3.40
CA GLY A 57 -2.38 -1.59 -2.25
C GLY A 57 -2.16 -0.09 -2.01
N VAL A 58 -0.90 0.39 -2.08
CA VAL A 58 -0.62 1.83 -1.94
C VAL A 58 -1.21 2.62 -3.11
N LEU A 59 -1.13 2.12 -4.34
CA LEU A 59 -1.74 2.77 -5.50
C LEU A 59 -3.27 2.84 -5.37
N GLU A 60 -3.92 1.77 -4.92
CA GLU A 60 -5.36 1.73 -4.67
C GLU A 60 -5.77 2.77 -3.61
N GLU A 61 -5.03 2.87 -2.51
CA GLU A 61 -5.25 3.90 -1.48
C GLU A 61 -5.11 5.31 -2.06
N GLU A 62 -4.08 5.57 -2.87
CA GLU A 62 -3.90 6.88 -3.50
C GLU A 62 -5.05 7.19 -4.47
N ILE A 63 -5.50 6.21 -5.26
CA ILE A 63 -6.66 6.40 -6.15
C ILE A 63 -7.92 6.73 -5.35
N ILE A 64 -8.17 6.04 -4.24
CA ILE A 64 -9.32 6.30 -3.37
C ILE A 64 -9.19 7.67 -2.71
N ASN A 65 -8.04 8.00 -2.13
CA ASN A 65 -7.80 9.27 -1.42
C ASN A 65 -7.80 10.48 -2.37
N HIS A 66 -7.37 10.30 -3.61
CA HIS A 66 -7.39 11.32 -4.66
C HIS A 66 -8.65 11.26 -5.53
N SER A 67 -9.58 10.34 -5.28
CA SER A 67 -10.88 10.37 -5.93
C SER A 67 -11.61 11.65 -5.50
N SER A 68 -12.08 12.43 -6.48
CA SER A 68 -12.62 13.76 -6.21
C SER A 68 -13.76 13.67 -5.19
N CYS A 69 -13.58 14.31 -4.04
CA CYS A 69 -14.63 14.52 -3.05
C CYS A 69 -15.83 15.26 -3.65
N GLU A 70 -15.70 15.91 -4.80
CA GLU A 70 -16.83 16.52 -5.51
C GLU A 70 -17.88 15.49 -5.91
N ASN A 71 -17.48 14.29 -6.34
CA ASN A 71 -18.44 13.23 -6.67
C ASN A 71 -19.14 12.71 -5.42
N VAL A 72 -18.41 12.59 -4.30
CA VAL A 72 -18.99 12.18 -3.00
C VAL A 72 -19.97 13.24 -2.50
N LEU A 73 -19.59 14.52 -2.55
CA LEU A 73 -20.44 15.65 -2.18
C LEU A 73 -21.66 15.78 -3.10
N ALA A 74 -21.49 15.53 -4.40
CA ALA A 74 -22.58 15.52 -5.37
C ALA A 74 -23.57 14.38 -5.09
N ILE A 75 -23.09 13.17 -4.78
CA ILE A 75 -23.95 12.04 -4.38
C ILE A 75 -24.72 12.37 -3.11
N ILE A 76 -24.07 12.97 -2.10
CA ILE A 76 -24.72 13.41 -0.87
C ILE A 76 -25.77 14.48 -1.17
N SER A 77 -25.46 15.45 -2.03
CA SER A 77 -26.38 16.53 -2.42
C SER A 77 -27.59 16.01 -3.18
N LEU A 78 -27.39 15.05 -4.10
CA LEU A 78 -28.45 14.37 -4.84
C LEU A 78 -29.35 13.55 -3.91
N ALA A 79 -28.77 12.85 -2.92
CA ALA A 79 -29.53 12.11 -1.93
C ALA A 79 -30.39 13.02 -1.05
N ILE A 80 -29.87 14.18 -0.65
CA ILE A 80 -30.64 15.18 0.11
C ILE A 80 -31.77 15.73 -0.76
N GLY A 81 -31.46 16.21 -1.97
CA GLY A 81 -32.45 16.75 -2.90
C GLY A 81 -33.56 15.74 -3.21
N GLY A 82 -33.22 14.48 -3.48
CA GLY A 82 -34.19 13.42 -3.72
C GLY A 82 -35.08 13.05 -2.52
N VAL A 83 -34.67 13.35 -1.29
CA VAL A 83 -35.48 13.13 -0.08
C VAL A 83 -36.29 14.36 0.31
N THR A 84 -35.79 15.57 0.03
CA THR A 84 -36.47 16.83 0.39
C THR A 84 -37.42 17.33 -0.68
N GLU A 85 -37.18 16.99 -1.96
CA GLU A 85 -38.01 17.42 -3.10
C GLU A 85 -38.99 16.33 -3.59
N ALA A 86 -38.98 15.15 -2.97
CA ALA A 86 -40.00 14.10 -3.15
C ALA A 86 -41.12 14.23 -2.11
#